data_AF-A0A382BIT7-F1
#
_entry.id   AF-A0A382BIT7-F1
#
_cell.length_a   1.000
_cell.length_b   1.000
_cell.length_c   1.000
_cell.angle_alpha   90.00
_cell.angle_beta   90.00
_cell.angle_gamma   90.00
#
_symmetry.space_group_name_H-M   'P 1'
#
loop_
_entity.id
_entity.type
_entity.pdbx_description
1 polymer ?
#
loop_
_entity_poly.entity_id
_entity_poly.type
_entity_poly.pdbx_seq_one_letter_code
_entity_poly.pdbx_strand_id
1 'polypeptide(L)'
;VTFVDDIVIKDGGTIGTGTTAGAITIAAAGAVTLSSDITVGALLKMPTVTAGYLLVGDGTSYEEVAVSGDVTMASGGAVTIAANAVEASMLNTDTISGQTALTSGLATTDELLVSDAGTLKRMDVSVLSTLTDGNATALAIALG
;
A
#
# COMPACT_ATOMS: atom_id res chain seq x y z
N VAL A 1 18.89 43.44 12.67
CA VAL A 1 18.43 43.73 14.04
C VAL A 1 18.08 42.41 14.70
N THR A 2 18.54 42.17 15.92
CA THR A 2 18.13 41.00 16.72
C THR A 2 17.21 41.50 17.80
N PHE A 3 15.96 41.07 17.77
CA PHE A 3 15.02 41.34 18.85
C PHE A 3 15.26 40.29 19.94
N VAL A 4 15.38 40.75 21.18
CA VAL A 4 15.66 39.89 22.35
C VAL A 4 14.40 39.18 22.85
N ASP A 5 13.24 39.74 22.52
CA ASP A 5 11.93 39.24 22.90
C ASP A 5 11.10 38.91 21.66
N ASP A 6 9.89 38.40 21.91
CA ASP A 6 8.91 38.08 20.89
C ASP A 6 8.52 39.29 20.05
N ILE A 7 8.24 39.04 18.77
CA ILE A 7 7.68 40.04 17.86
C ILE A 7 6.21 39.71 17.65
N VAL A 8 5.33 40.59 18.12
CA VAL A 8 3.88 40.46 17.89
C VAL A 8 3.50 41.15 16.59
N ILE A 9 2.88 40.40 15.68
CA ILE A 9 2.26 40.93 14.47
C ILE A 9 0.77 41.15 14.77
N LYS A 10 0.22 42.29 14.34
CA LYS A 10 -1.22 42.56 14.50
C LYS A 10 -2.09 41.52 13.80
N ASP A 11 -3.35 41.43 14.20
CA ASP A 11 -4.35 40.64 13.47
C ASP A 11 -4.45 41.07 11.99
N GLY A 12 -4.45 40.08 11.10
CA GLY A 12 -4.36 40.30 9.66
C GLY A 12 -3.08 41.01 9.23
N GLY A 13 -2.04 41.01 10.07
CA GLY A 13 -0.71 41.51 9.74
C GLY A 13 0.01 40.57 8.78
N THR A 14 0.97 41.14 8.06
CA THR A 14 1.64 40.47 6.95
C THR A 14 3.15 40.60 7.09
N ILE A 15 3.87 39.55 6.73
CA ILE A 15 5.34 39.56 6.56
C ILE A 15 5.61 39.20 5.10
N GLY A 16 6.47 39.95 4.43
CA GLY A 16 6.72 39.73 3.03
C GLY A 16 7.77 40.65 2.42
N THR A 17 7.81 40.65 1.10
CA THR A 17 8.66 41.53 0.30
C THR A 17 7.82 42.63 -0.34
N GLY A 18 8.46 43.62 -0.98
CA GLY A 18 7.73 44.66 -1.72
C GLY A 18 6.83 44.10 -2.84
N THR A 19 7.17 42.93 -3.39
CA THR A 19 6.38 42.26 -4.43
C THR A 19 5.28 41.37 -3.84
N THR A 20 5.56 40.72 -2.71
CA THR A 20 4.62 39.81 -2.04
C THR A 20 4.52 40.19 -0.57
N ALA A 21 3.80 41.28 -0.28
CA ALA A 21 3.70 41.83 1.07
C ALA A 21 3.05 40.85 2.08
N GLY A 22 2.22 39.93 1.59
CA GLY A 22 1.53 38.88 2.34
C GLY A 22 2.11 37.48 2.15
N ALA A 23 3.44 37.35 2.06
CA ALA A 23 4.07 36.03 1.95
C ALA A 23 3.72 35.13 3.14
N ILE A 24 3.59 35.74 4.32
CA ILE A 24 3.01 35.16 5.53
C ILE A 24 1.91 36.09 6.02
N THR A 25 0.74 35.54 6.33
CA THR A 25 -0.34 36.28 7.01
C THR A 25 -0.74 35.56 8.30
N ILE A 26 -1.07 36.35 9.33
CA ILE A 26 -1.54 35.84 10.62
C ILE A 26 -2.98 36.30 10.83
N ALA A 27 -3.91 35.36 10.81
CA ALA A 27 -5.32 35.65 11.02
C ALA A 27 -5.59 36.04 12.48
N ALA A 28 -6.70 36.73 12.74
CA ALA A 28 -7.12 37.08 14.11
C ALA A 28 -7.30 35.84 15.01
N ALA A 29 -7.59 34.67 14.42
CA ALA A 29 -7.68 33.39 15.13
C ALA A 29 -6.32 32.67 15.31
N GLY A 30 -5.20 33.31 14.93
CA GLY A 30 -3.84 32.78 15.08
C GLY A 30 -3.37 31.83 13.96
N ALA A 31 -4.23 31.52 12.99
CA ALA A 31 -3.82 30.71 11.83
C ALA A 31 -2.76 31.44 11.00
N VAL A 32 -1.72 30.72 10.60
CA VAL A 32 -0.63 31.21 9.76
C VAL A 32 -0.82 30.66 8.34
N THR A 33 -0.91 31.55 7.36
CA THR A 33 -1.02 31.18 5.95
C THR A 33 0.24 31.59 5.21
N LEU A 34 0.79 30.68 4.40
CA LEU A 34 1.88 30.95 3.49
C LEU A 34 1.34 31.06 2.06
N SER A 35 1.79 32.05 1.30
CA SER A 35 1.32 32.26 -0.08
C SER A 35 1.90 31.28 -1.11
N SER A 36 2.77 30.36 -0.67
CA SER A 36 3.54 29.44 -1.52
C SER A 36 3.93 28.17 -0.73
N ASP A 37 4.65 27.27 -1.39
CA ASP A 37 5.09 26.00 -0.81
C ASP A 37 5.89 26.18 0.50
N ILE A 38 5.71 25.22 1.41
CA ILE A 38 6.46 25.15 2.66
C ILE A 38 7.67 24.23 2.44
N THR A 39 8.88 24.76 2.61
CA THR A 39 10.10 23.96 2.71
C THR A 39 10.54 23.89 4.17
N VAL A 40 10.59 22.69 4.75
CA VAL A 40 11.08 22.47 6.12
C VAL A 40 12.51 21.93 6.08
N GLY A 41 13.45 22.65 6.69
CA GLY A 41 14.87 22.26 6.68
C GLY A 41 15.23 21.06 7.58
N ALA A 42 14.28 20.59 8.39
CA ALA A 42 14.45 19.48 9.32
C ALA A 42 13.17 18.61 9.31
N LEU A 43 12.76 18.12 10.47
CA LEU A 43 11.55 17.31 10.60
C LEU A 43 10.30 18.21 10.54
N LEU A 44 9.32 17.81 9.73
CA LEU A 44 7.94 18.25 9.93
C LEU A 44 7.38 17.54 11.16
N LYS A 45 7.04 18.29 12.21
CA LYS A 45 6.45 17.75 13.44
C LYS A 45 4.94 17.97 13.39
N MET A 46 4.20 16.89 13.60
CA MET A 46 2.75 16.90 13.73
C MET A 46 2.35 16.24 15.06
N PRO A 47 1.11 16.42 15.54
CA PRO A 47 0.69 15.84 16.82
C PRO A 47 0.86 14.31 16.91
N THR A 48 0.60 13.57 15.81
CA THR A 48 0.68 12.11 15.79
C THR A 48 1.63 11.63 14.70
N VAL A 49 2.86 11.26 15.07
CA VAL A 49 3.89 10.76 14.13
C VAL A 49 4.24 9.30 14.45
N THR A 50 3.20 8.46 14.54
CA THR A 50 3.34 7.02 14.81
C THR A 50 3.68 6.26 13.53
N ALA A 51 4.37 5.13 13.67
CA ALA A 51 4.67 4.23 12.56
C ALA A 51 3.42 3.80 11.77
N GLY A 52 3.51 3.79 10.44
CA GLY A 52 2.42 3.35 9.58
C GLY A 52 1.33 4.41 9.33
N TYR A 53 1.49 5.63 9.85
CA TYR A 53 0.58 6.75 9.59
C TYR A 53 0.99 7.50 8.33
N LEU A 54 -0.01 7.97 7.59
CA LEU A 54 0.13 8.83 6.42
C LEU A 54 -0.73 10.08 6.63
N LEU A 55 -0.35 11.19 6.00
CA LEU A 55 -1.22 12.36 5.89
C LEU A 55 -2.26 12.10 4.81
N VAL A 56 -3.49 11.87 5.21
CA VAL A 56 -4.60 11.57 4.30
C VAL A 56 -5.52 12.79 4.25
N GLY A 57 -5.89 13.19 3.02
CA GLY A 57 -6.85 14.27 2.83
C GLY A 57 -8.24 13.86 3.29
N ASP A 58 -8.85 14.61 4.21
CA ASP A 58 -10.21 14.36 4.72
C ASP A 58 -11.29 15.17 3.95
N GLY A 59 -10.87 15.93 2.93
CA GLY A 59 -11.70 16.83 2.13
C GLY A 59 -11.66 18.29 2.58
N THR A 60 -11.10 18.59 3.76
CA THR A 60 -10.90 19.95 4.30
C THR A 60 -9.45 20.20 4.71
N SER A 61 -8.75 19.17 5.18
CA SER A 61 -7.41 19.20 5.74
C SER A 61 -6.65 17.89 5.44
N TYR A 62 -5.44 17.77 5.97
CA TYR A 62 -4.70 16.52 6.01
C TYR A 62 -4.59 16.07 7.47
N GLU A 63 -5.01 14.84 7.74
CA GLU A 63 -4.97 14.24 9.07
C GLU A 63 -4.00 13.05 9.08
N GLU A 64 -3.34 12.81 10.20
CA GLU A 64 -2.51 11.61 10.36
C GLU A 64 -3.39 10.38 10.57
N VAL A 65 -3.48 9.53 9.54
CA VAL A 65 -4.31 8.32 9.54
C VAL A 65 -3.43 7.09 9.40
N ALA A 66 -3.66 6.10 10.26
CA ALA A 66 -3.00 4.81 10.15
C ALA A 66 -3.43 4.09 8.87
N VAL A 67 -2.47 3.57 8.10
CA VAL A 67 -2.76 2.58 7.06
C VAL A 67 -3.30 1.33 7.75
N SER A 68 -4.46 0.83 7.31
CA SER A 68 -5.13 -0.31 7.94
C SER A 68 -5.99 -1.11 6.94
N GLY A 69 -6.41 -2.31 7.37
CA GLY A 69 -7.17 -3.25 6.56
C GLY A 69 -6.27 -4.27 5.84
N ASP A 70 -6.56 -4.51 4.57
CA ASP A 70 -5.90 -5.51 3.72
C ASP A 70 -4.43 -5.16 3.41
N VAL A 71 -4.09 -3.88 3.47
CA VAL A 71 -2.74 -3.37 3.30
C VAL A 71 -2.25 -2.78 4.61
N THR A 72 -1.00 -3.08 4.97
CA THR A 72 -0.35 -2.56 6.16
C THR A 72 1.00 -1.93 5.82
N MET A 73 1.47 -1.01 6.66
CA MET A 73 2.76 -0.35 6.50
C MET A 73 3.57 -0.43 7.80
N ALA A 74 4.80 -0.94 7.70
CA ALA A 74 5.73 -1.01 8.83
C ALA A 74 6.37 0.36 9.13
N SER A 75 7.00 0.50 10.30
CA SER A 75 7.67 1.73 10.74
C SER A 75 8.82 2.20 9.83
N GLY A 76 9.40 1.30 9.03
CA GLY A 76 10.41 1.62 8.02
C GLY A 76 9.84 2.00 6.65
N GLY A 77 8.51 2.13 6.51
CA GLY A 77 7.83 2.46 5.26
C GLY A 77 7.61 1.27 4.31
N ALA A 78 7.95 0.04 4.71
CA ALA A 78 7.65 -1.16 3.93
C ALA A 78 6.13 -1.43 3.94
N VAL A 79 5.54 -1.60 2.75
CA VAL A 79 4.12 -1.88 2.57
C VAL A 79 3.93 -3.36 2.24
N THR A 80 2.98 -4.01 2.91
CA THR A 80 2.63 -5.42 2.68
C THR A 80 1.14 -5.60 2.57
N ILE A 81 0.72 -6.62 1.80
CA ILE A 81 -0.66 -7.11 1.81
C ILE A 81 -0.77 -8.16 2.91
N ALA A 82 -1.81 -8.09 3.73
CA ALA A 82 -2.03 -9.02 4.82
C ALA A 82 -2.34 -10.44 4.30
N ALA A 83 -2.10 -11.44 5.15
CA ALA A 83 -2.45 -12.82 4.83
C ALA A 83 -3.96 -12.93 4.57
N ASN A 84 -4.33 -13.67 3.52
CA ASN A 84 -5.72 -13.89 3.10
C ASN A 84 -6.48 -12.62 2.67
N ALA A 85 -5.80 -11.49 2.47
CA ALA A 85 -6.46 -10.23 2.14
C ALA A 85 -6.87 -10.14 0.65
N VAL A 86 -6.26 -10.95 -0.22
CA VAL A 86 -6.66 -11.04 -1.63
C VAL A 86 -7.67 -12.17 -1.78
N GLU A 87 -8.89 -11.80 -2.18
CA GLU A 87 -9.99 -12.73 -2.43
C GLU A 87 -10.20 -12.99 -3.93
N ALA A 88 -10.98 -14.02 -4.26
CA ALA A 88 -11.22 -14.43 -5.65
C ALA A 88 -11.84 -13.32 -6.52
N SER A 89 -12.71 -12.47 -5.96
CA SER A 89 -13.32 -11.33 -6.65
C SER A 89 -12.32 -10.21 -6.98
N MET A 90 -11.18 -10.16 -6.28
CA MET A 90 -10.12 -9.19 -6.51
C MET A 90 -9.17 -9.64 -7.64
N LEU A 91 -9.14 -10.94 -7.95
CA LEU A 91 -8.36 -11.46 -9.06
C LEU A 91 -9.10 -11.27 -10.37
N ASN A 92 -8.51 -10.48 -11.28
CA ASN A 92 -9.05 -10.37 -12.62
C ASN A 92 -8.89 -11.70 -13.37
N THR A 93 -9.91 -12.10 -14.14
CA THR A 93 -9.90 -13.32 -14.96
C THR A 93 -8.72 -13.36 -15.91
N ASP A 94 -8.21 -12.21 -16.34
CA ASP A 94 -7.06 -12.08 -17.24
C ASP A 94 -5.77 -12.67 -16.68
N THR A 95 -5.68 -12.87 -15.35
CA THR A 95 -4.61 -13.67 -14.73
C THR A 95 -4.47 -15.05 -15.36
N ILE A 96 -5.57 -15.60 -15.90
CA ILE A 96 -5.61 -16.87 -16.64
C ILE A 96 -5.99 -16.63 -18.10
N SER A 97 -7.18 -16.04 -18.36
CA SER A 97 -7.73 -15.94 -19.72
C SER A 97 -7.03 -14.94 -20.62
N GLY A 98 -6.28 -14.00 -20.04
CA GLY A 98 -5.50 -13.00 -20.78
C GLY A 98 -4.12 -13.53 -21.21
N GLN A 99 -3.71 -14.69 -20.71
CA GLN A 99 -2.41 -15.27 -20.99
C GLN A 99 -2.42 -16.05 -22.31
N THR A 100 -1.25 -16.17 -22.94
CA THR A 100 -1.09 -17.02 -24.12
C THR A 100 -1.31 -18.48 -23.75
N ALA A 101 -2.17 -19.18 -24.49
CA ALA A 101 -2.48 -20.58 -24.23
C ALA A 101 -1.22 -21.46 -24.33
N LEU A 102 -1.01 -22.31 -23.33
CA LEU A 102 0.04 -23.32 -23.36
C LEU A 102 -0.39 -24.48 -24.27
N THR A 103 0.24 -24.59 -25.44
CA THR A 103 -0.12 -25.60 -26.45
C THR A 103 0.65 -26.92 -26.33
N SER A 104 1.77 -26.92 -25.61
CA SER A 104 2.61 -28.11 -25.40
C SER A 104 2.12 -29.07 -24.32
N GLY A 105 1.11 -28.66 -23.54
CA GLY A 105 0.79 -29.30 -22.26
C GLY A 105 1.79 -28.95 -21.16
N LEU A 106 1.52 -29.42 -19.94
CA LEU A 106 2.36 -29.18 -18.75
C LEU A 106 3.51 -30.20 -18.67
N ALA A 107 4.70 -29.73 -18.32
CA ALA A 107 5.82 -30.58 -17.94
C ALA A 107 5.63 -31.10 -16.51
N THR A 108 6.27 -32.22 -16.18
CA THR A 108 6.16 -32.83 -14.83
C THR A 108 6.75 -31.97 -13.72
N THR A 109 7.65 -31.05 -14.06
CA THR A 109 8.24 -30.06 -13.14
C THR A 109 7.45 -28.76 -13.06
N ASP A 110 6.40 -28.59 -13.87
CA ASP A 110 5.54 -27.42 -13.76
C ASP A 110 4.75 -27.49 -12.45
N GLU A 111 4.47 -26.32 -11.89
CA GLU A 111 3.91 -26.18 -10.56
C GLU A 111 2.47 -25.70 -10.62
N LEU A 112 1.62 -26.33 -9.83
CA LEU A 112 0.24 -25.96 -9.60
C LEU A 112 0.11 -25.40 -8.19
N LEU A 113 -0.60 -24.28 -8.07
CA LEU A 113 -1.04 -23.78 -6.77
C LEU A 113 -2.26 -24.58 -6.33
N VAL A 114 -2.22 -25.09 -5.12
CA VAL A 114 -3.30 -25.89 -4.52
C VAL A 114 -3.62 -25.36 -3.13
N SER A 115 -4.88 -25.46 -2.74
CA SER A 115 -5.27 -25.24 -1.35
C SER A 115 -5.12 -26.55 -0.58
N ASP A 116 -4.26 -26.55 0.43
CA ASP A 116 -4.14 -27.64 1.38
C ASP A 116 -4.56 -27.16 2.77
N ALA A 117 -5.74 -27.60 3.20
CA ALA A 117 -6.38 -27.21 4.46
C ALA A 117 -6.43 -25.68 4.68
N GLY A 118 -6.64 -24.90 3.61
CA GLY A 118 -6.77 -23.44 3.68
C GLY A 118 -5.46 -22.65 3.54
N THR A 119 -4.32 -23.31 3.29
CA THR A 119 -3.06 -22.65 2.91
C THR A 119 -2.74 -22.94 1.45
N LEU A 120 -2.31 -21.92 0.69
CA LEU A 120 -1.80 -22.15 -0.65
C LEU A 120 -0.44 -22.84 -0.58
N LYS A 121 -0.34 -24.01 -1.21
CA LYS A 121 0.91 -24.74 -1.40
C LYS A 121 1.17 -24.89 -2.89
N ARG A 122 2.41 -25.17 -3.22
CA ARG A 122 2.77 -25.65 -4.53
C ARG A 122 2.75 -27.17 -4.59
N MET A 123 2.36 -27.70 -5.74
CA MET A 123 2.48 -29.11 -6.06
C MET A 123 2.92 -29.25 -7.52
N ASP A 124 3.93 -30.08 -7.78
CA ASP A 124 4.40 -30.33 -9.13
C ASP A 124 3.44 -31.26 -9.88
N VAL A 125 3.33 -31.11 -11.20
CA VAL A 125 2.48 -31.97 -12.05
C VAL A 125 2.88 -33.45 -11.95
N SER A 126 4.15 -33.74 -11.66
CA SER A 126 4.64 -35.11 -11.38
C SER A 126 3.84 -35.83 -10.29
N VAL A 127 3.46 -35.12 -9.22
CA VAL A 127 2.68 -35.71 -8.13
C VAL A 127 1.29 -36.10 -8.64
N LEU A 128 0.68 -35.26 -9.47
CA LEU A 128 -0.63 -35.55 -10.05
C LEU A 128 -0.55 -36.71 -11.05
N SER A 129 0.48 -36.77 -11.90
CA SER A 129 0.67 -37.87 -12.85
C SER A 129 0.89 -39.21 -12.15
N THR A 130 1.63 -39.25 -11.02
CA THR A 130 1.81 -40.51 -10.27
C THR A 130 0.50 -41.05 -9.71
N LEU A 131 -0.40 -40.19 -9.23
CA LEU A 131 -1.73 -40.59 -8.75
C LEU A 131 -2.59 -41.14 -9.89
N THR A 132 -2.59 -40.47 -11.06
CA THR A 132 -3.39 -40.90 -12.21
C THR A 132 -2.87 -42.21 -12.81
N ASP A 133 -1.56 -42.36 -12.94
CA ASP A 133 -0.93 -43.57 -13.49
C ASP A 133 -1.16 -44.78 -12.57
N GLY A 134 -1.09 -44.58 -11.25
CA GLY A 134 -1.40 -45.60 -10.26
C GLY A 134 -2.86 -46.07 -10.34
N ASN A 135 -3.81 -45.15 -10.48
CA ASN A 135 -5.23 -45.51 -10.63
C ASN A 135 -5.53 -46.18 -11.97
N ALA A 136 -4.90 -45.71 -13.06
CA ALA A 136 -5.06 -46.30 -14.39
C ALA A 136 -4.53 -47.74 -14.43
N THR A 137 -3.35 -47.98 -13.85
CA THR A 137 -2.80 -49.33 -13.70
C THR A 137 -3.68 -50.22 -12.82
N ALA A 138 -4.19 -49.72 -11.71
CA ALA A 138 -5.11 -50.48 -10.86
C ALA A 138 -6.40 -50.88 -11.59
N LEU A 139 -6.98 -49.98 -12.38
CA LEU A 139 -8.16 -50.29 -13.19
C LEU A 139 -7.87 -51.29 -14.32
N ALA A 140 -6.73 -51.15 -15.01
CA ALA A 140 -6.33 -52.07 -16.07
C ALA A 140 -6.21 -53.51 -15.54
N ILE A 141 -5.57 -53.68 -14.37
CA ILE A 141 -5.48 -54.99 -13.70
C ILE A 141 -6.87 -55.53 -13.33
N ALA A 142 -7.81 -54.67 -12.94
CA ALA A 142 -9.16 -55.08 -12.55
C ALA A 142 -10.02 -55.55 -13.74
N LEU A 143 -9.73 -55.08 -14.97
CA LEU A 143 -10.52 -55.39 -16.17
C LEU A 143 -9.90 -56.48 -17.06
N GLY A 144 -8.60 -56.80 -16.88
CA GLY A 144 -7.89 -57.88 -17.59
C GLY A 144 -7.10 -57.42 -18.79
#